data_AF-A0A6L6D7X4-F1
#
_entry.id   AF-A0A6L6D7X4-F1
#
_cell.length_a   1.000
_cell.length_b   1.000
_cell.length_c   1.000
_cell.angle_alpha   90.00
_cell.angle_beta   90.00
_cell.angle_gamma   90.00
#
_symmetry.space_group_name_H-M   'P 1'
#
loop_
_entity.id
_entity.type
_entity.pdbx_description
1 polymer ?
#
loop_
_entity_poly.entity_id
_entity_poly.type
_entity_poly.pdbx_seq_one_letter_code
_entity_poly.pdbx_strand_id
1 'polypeptide(L)'
;QANWKVLVENYSECLHCSTVHPEFCDLVPVYKTGKTTQDDRPDWGASLAVGKTAISFVQDEALPLLASMEDMDDYSVFGAYVYPNMLIDVMPTCVAVTTYIPRSATHTTVVTNYLFPAEVADNPPVDLGPTLSFNDLVNKQDIAVSERVQRGVASQSFTQAYHTEMEKYAQRFVKQYRQDTQTA
;
A
#
# COMPACT_ATOMS: atom_id res chain seq x y z
N GLN A 1 11.37 -6.41 11.09
CA GLN A 1 12.62 -5.82 11.59
C GLN A 1 13.14 -4.78 10.59
N ALA A 2 12.52 -3.60 10.58
CA ALA A 2 12.92 -2.48 9.73
C ALA A 2 12.62 -1.14 10.43
N ASN A 3 13.38 -0.11 10.11
CA ASN A 3 13.03 1.27 10.43
C ASN A 3 11.72 1.65 9.72
N TRP A 4 10.85 2.39 10.39
CA TRP A 4 9.56 2.81 9.81
C TRP A 4 9.73 3.61 8.50
N LYS A 5 10.84 4.32 8.35
CA LYS A 5 11.13 5.09 7.13
C LYS A 5 11.35 4.20 5.91
N VAL A 6 11.96 3.02 6.11
CA VAL A 6 12.13 2.02 5.05
C VAL A 6 10.77 1.52 4.56
N LEU A 7 9.81 1.32 5.48
CA LEU A 7 8.45 0.91 5.14
C LEU A 7 7.68 2.02 4.39
N VAL A 8 7.89 3.30 4.76
CA VAL A 8 7.30 4.43 4.03
C VAL A 8 7.89 4.57 2.63
N GLU A 9 9.21 4.43 2.47
CA GLU A 9 9.85 4.45 1.16
C GLU A 9 9.33 3.33 0.26
N ASN A 10 9.20 2.10 0.78
CA ASN A 10 8.64 0.95 0.06
C ASN A 10 7.19 1.17 -0.38
N TYR A 11 6.32 1.75 0.47
CA TYR A 11 4.94 2.07 0.07
C TYR A 11 4.86 3.20 -0.96
N SER A 12 5.84 4.11 -0.98
CA SER A 12 5.78 5.33 -1.81
C SER A 12 6.14 5.10 -3.28
N GLU A 13 6.27 3.86 -3.73
CA GLU A 13 6.64 3.49 -5.10
C GLU A 13 6.02 2.15 -5.48
N CYS A 14 5.89 1.88 -6.79
CA CYS A 14 5.45 0.59 -7.30
C CYS A 14 6.51 -0.10 -8.18
N LEU A 15 7.74 0.39 -8.20
CA LEU A 15 8.84 -0.18 -8.98
C LEU A 15 9.09 -1.65 -8.58
N HIS A 16 8.96 -1.97 -7.29
CA HIS A 16 9.11 -3.34 -6.79
C HIS A 16 7.93 -4.26 -7.14
N CYS A 17 6.72 -3.73 -7.42
CA CYS A 17 5.49 -4.52 -7.45
C CYS A 17 5.53 -5.65 -8.49
N SER A 18 6.08 -5.39 -9.68
CA SER A 18 6.21 -6.38 -10.75
C SER A 18 6.99 -7.65 -10.36
N THR A 19 7.85 -7.53 -9.35
CA THR A 19 8.73 -8.62 -8.87
C THR A 19 8.23 -9.21 -7.56
N VAL A 20 7.61 -8.40 -6.71
CA VAL A 20 7.29 -8.75 -5.32
C VAL A 20 5.82 -9.17 -5.13
N HIS A 21 4.90 -8.59 -5.90
CA HIS A 21 3.46 -8.75 -5.73
C HIS A 21 2.78 -9.26 -7.02
N PRO A 22 3.10 -10.47 -7.50
CA PRO A 22 2.46 -10.99 -8.71
C PRO A 22 0.94 -11.05 -8.55
N GLU A 23 0.43 -11.46 -7.38
CA GLU A 23 -1.01 -11.54 -7.10
C GLU A 23 -1.69 -10.16 -7.14
N PHE A 24 -0.99 -9.11 -6.67
CA PHE A 24 -1.53 -7.75 -6.68
C PHE A 24 -1.49 -7.12 -8.06
N CYS A 25 -0.40 -7.34 -8.82
CA CYS A 25 -0.30 -6.89 -10.20
C CYS A 25 -1.33 -7.56 -11.12
N ASP A 26 -1.80 -8.76 -10.80
CA ASP A 26 -2.89 -9.41 -11.54
C ASP A 26 -4.25 -8.72 -11.29
N LEU A 27 -4.44 -8.10 -10.12
CA LEU A 27 -5.64 -7.32 -9.80
C LEU A 27 -5.54 -5.87 -10.26
N VAL A 28 -4.36 -5.25 -10.17
CA VAL A 28 -4.13 -3.84 -10.51
C VAL A 28 -2.97 -3.73 -11.52
N PRO A 29 -3.24 -3.89 -12.84
CA PRO A 29 -2.20 -4.08 -13.84
C PRO A 29 -1.19 -2.94 -13.97
N VAL A 30 -1.60 -1.70 -13.68
CA VAL A 30 -0.70 -0.53 -13.80
C VAL A 30 0.50 -0.64 -12.85
N TYR A 31 0.36 -1.29 -11.69
CA TYR A 31 1.46 -1.48 -10.73
C TYR A 31 2.60 -2.34 -11.27
N LYS A 32 2.33 -3.21 -12.25
CA LYS A 32 3.37 -3.98 -12.96
C LYS A 32 4.34 -3.08 -13.74
N THR A 33 3.94 -1.84 -14.05
CA THR A 33 4.74 -0.88 -14.82
C THR A 33 5.64 0.00 -13.94
N GLY A 34 5.58 -0.13 -12.61
CA GLY A 34 6.32 0.73 -11.68
C GLY A 34 5.59 2.02 -11.30
N LYS A 35 4.44 2.31 -11.91
CA LYS A 35 3.63 3.50 -11.64
C LYS A 35 2.67 3.26 -10.48
N THR A 36 2.47 4.28 -9.64
CA THR A 36 1.53 4.25 -8.51
C THR A 36 0.12 4.72 -8.87
N THR A 37 -0.06 5.33 -10.05
CA THR A 37 -1.33 5.88 -10.54
C THR A 37 -1.49 5.58 -12.04
N GLN A 38 -2.72 5.60 -12.55
CA GLN A 38 -3.01 5.48 -13.98
C GLN A 38 -2.98 6.85 -14.67
N ASP A 39 -2.26 6.98 -15.79
CA ASP A 39 -2.02 8.28 -16.45
C ASP A 39 -3.25 8.84 -17.18
N ASP A 40 -4.17 7.98 -17.59
CA ASP A 40 -5.39 8.31 -18.33
C ASP A 40 -6.57 8.67 -17.41
N ARG A 41 -6.33 8.77 -16.09
CA ARG A 41 -7.33 9.13 -15.09
C ARG A 41 -6.97 10.44 -14.37
N PRO A 42 -7.94 11.34 -14.11
CA PRO A 42 -7.70 12.61 -13.43
C PRO A 42 -7.70 12.51 -11.89
N ASP A 43 -8.08 11.37 -11.34
CA ASP A 43 -8.38 11.16 -9.91
C ASP A 43 -7.24 10.49 -9.13
N TRP A 44 -6.07 10.31 -9.75
CA TRP A 44 -4.89 9.65 -9.17
C TRP A 44 -5.14 8.20 -8.74
N GLY A 45 -6.22 7.56 -9.19
CA GLY A 45 -6.52 6.16 -8.92
C GLY A 45 -5.82 5.18 -9.87
N ALA A 46 -6.03 3.90 -9.62
CA ALA A 46 -5.69 2.82 -10.52
C ALA A 46 -6.90 1.89 -10.69
N SER A 47 -7.24 1.53 -11.94
CA SER A 47 -8.33 0.59 -12.21
C SER A 47 -7.91 -0.84 -11.88
N LEU A 48 -8.87 -1.62 -11.38
CA LEU A 48 -8.76 -3.07 -11.32
C LEU A 48 -8.76 -3.65 -12.75
N ALA A 49 -8.22 -4.85 -12.90
CA ALA A 49 -8.27 -5.59 -14.16
C ALA A 49 -9.73 -5.91 -14.55
N VAL A 50 -9.99 -6.05 -15.86
CA VAL A 50 -11.33 -6.35 -16.39
C VAL A 50 -11.91 -7.59 -15.73
N GLY A 51 -13.12 -7.47 -15.19
CA GLY A 51 -13.83 -8.54 -14.49
C GLY A 51 -13.38 -8.78 -13.05
N LYS A 52 -12.54 -7.91 -12.48
CA LYS A 52 -12.22 -7.89 -11.05
C LYS A 52 -13.07 -6.85 -10.34
N THR A 53 -13.58 -7.21 -9.17
CA THR A 53 -14.49 -6.41 -8.36
C THR A 53 -13.95 -6.10 -6.97
N ALA A 54 -12.87 -6.78 -6.53
CA ALA A 54 -12.27 -6.54 -5.22
C ALA A 54 -10.76 -6.84 -5.19
N ILE A 55 -10.07 -6.19 -4.24
CA ILE A 55 -8.70 -6.56 -3.83
C ILE A 55 -8.79 -7.73 -2.85
N SER A 56 -9.02 -8.91 -3.42
CA SER A 56 -9.30 -10.13 -2.68
C SER A 56 -8.98 -11.37 -3.52
N PHE A 57 -8.78 -12.51 -2.85
CA PHE A 57 -8.70 -13.82 -3.51
C PHE A 57 -10.04 -14.27 -4.11
N VAL A 58 -11.16 -13.76 -3.61
CA VAL A 58 -12.50 -14.04 -4.12
C VAL A 58 -13.03 -12.75 -4.75
N GLN A 59 -13.70 -12.87 -5.89
CA GLN A 59 -14.37 -11.76 -6.55
C GLN A 59 -15.87 -11.90 -6.31
N ASP A 60 -16.61 -10.81 -6.37
CA ASP A 60 -18.05 -10.77 -6.15
C ASP A 60 -18.47 -11.29 -4.75
N GLU A 61 -17.71 -10.89 -3.73
CA GLU A 61 -17.83 -11.36 -2.32
C GLU A 61 -19.15 -10.98 -1.61
N ALA A 62 -20.16 -10.50 -2.35
CA ALA A 62 -21.39 -9.92 -1.82
C ALA A 62 -21.15 -8.82 -0.75
N LEU A 63 -19.94 -8.24 -0.75
CA LEU A 63 -19.60 -7.08 0.05
C LEU A 63 -20.16 -5.82 -0.63
N PRO A 64 -20.79 -4.92 0.14
CA PRO A 64 -21.19 -3.63 -0.39
C PRO A 64 -19.96 -2.83 -0.82
N LEU A 65 -20.13 -2.02 -1.87
CA LEU A 65 -19.12 -1.05 -2.27
C LEU A 65 -19.03 0.04 -1.21
N LEU A 66 -17.86 0.68 -1.12
CA LEU A 66 -17.78 1.96 -0.45
C LEU A 66 -18.64 2.96 -1.24
N ALA A 67 -19.39 3.82 -0.55
CA ALA A 67 -20.30 4.77 -1.21
C ALA A 67 -19.62 5.64 -2.28
N SER A 68 -18.34 5.98 -2.10
CA SER A 68 -17.55 6.74 -3.09
C SER A 68 -17.20 5.95 -4.36
N MET A 69 -17.42 4.64 -4.37
CA MET A 69 -17.12 3.72 -5.48
C MET A 69 -18.38 3.38 -6.30
N GLU A 70 -19.59 3.65 -5.80
CA GLU A 70 -20.84 3.36 -6.52
C GLU A 70 -21.02 4.20 -7.78
N ASP A 71 -20.55 5.45 -7.75
CA ASP A 71 -20.62 6.39 -8.87
C ASP A 71 -19.46 6.21 -9.88
N MET A 72 -18.59 5.22 -9.68
CA MET A 72 -17.44 4.98 -10.54
C MET A 72 -17.74 3.92 -11.59
N ASP A 73 -17.43 4.24 -12.85
CA ASP A 73 -17.60 3.30 -13.97
C ASP A 73 -16.69 2.06 -13.84
N ASP A 74 -15.56 2.19 -13.12
CA ASP A 74 -14.58 1.14 -12.89
C ASP A 74 -14.27 0.93 -11.39
N TYR A 75 -14.13 -0.34 -11.01
CA TYR A 75 -13.54 -0.71 -9.73
C TYR A 75 -12.12 -0.17 -9.62
N SER A 76 -11.84 0.57 -8.55
CA SER A 76 -10.61 1.34 -8.43
C SER A 76 -9.94 1.16 -7.08
N VAL A 77 -8.62 1.37 -7.04
CA VAL A 77 -7.86 1.55 -5.82
C VAL A 77 -7.23 2.94 -5.76
N PHE A 78 -7.17 3.49 -4.56
CA PHE A 78 -6.50 4.75 -4.26
C PHE A 78 -5.58 4.57 -3.06
N GLY A 79 -4.33 4.98 -3.19
CA GLY A 79 -3.35 4.95 -2.11
C GLY A 79 -2.91 6.35 -1.71
N ALA A 80 -2.83 6.61 -0.41
CA ALA A 80 -2.35 7.87 0.13
C ALA A 80 -1.42 7.64 1.32
N TYR A 81 -0.22 8.23 1.23
CA TYR A 81 0.67 8.37 2.37
C TYR A 81 0.32 9.65 3.15
N VAL A 82 0.04 9.47 4.45
CA VAL A 82 -0.20 10.55 5.42
C VAL A 82 1.03 10.67 6.32
N TYR A 83 1.76 11.77 6.14
CA TYR A 83 2.93 12.08 6.95
C TYR A 83 2.55 12.19 8.45
N PRO A 84 3.34 11.63 9.38
CA PRO A 84 4.66 11.03 9.14
C PRO A 84 4.66 9.51 8.91
N ASN A 85 3.61 8.75 9.23
CA ASN A 85 3.75 7.30 9.37
C ASN A 85 2.44 6.51 9.19
N MET A 86 1.50 7.05 8.41
CA MET A 86 0.22 6.42 8.15
C MET A 86 -0.02 6.26 6.64
N LEU A 87 -0.65 5.16 6.25
CA LEU A 87 -1.07 4.85 4.90
C LEU A 87 -2.58 4.66 4.88
N ILE A 88 -3.22 5.09 3.80
CA ILE A 88 -4.65 4.88 3.57
C ILE A 88 -4.78 4.29 2.17
N ASP A 89 -5.27 3.06 2.10
CA ASP A 89 -5.60 2.38 0.86
C ASP A 89 -7.11 2.22 0.79
N VAL A 90 -7.74 2.93 -0.14
CA VAL A 90 -9.16 2.85 -0.42
C VAL A 90 -9.36 1.86 -1.58
N MET A 91 -9.99 0.73 -1.29
CA MET A 91 -10.32 -0.32 -2.24
C MET A 91 -11.83 -0.37 -2.44
N PRO A 92 -12.36 -1.10 -3.43
CA PRO A 92 -13.79 -1.03 -3.74
C PRO A 92 -14.73 -1.35 -2.59
N THR A 93 -14.38 -2.34 -1.75
CA THR A 93 -15.24 -2.88 -0.68
C THR A 93 -14.75 -2.58 0.73
N CYS A 94 -13.53 -2.06 0.88
CA CYS A 94 -12.96 -1.74 2.19
C CYS A 94 -11.85 -0.69 2.12
N VAL A 95 -11.56 -0.07 3.25
CA VAL A 95 -10.41 0.82 3.43
C VAL A 95 -9.41 0.15 4.38
N ALA A 96 -8.15 0.08 3.99
CA ALA A 96 -7.07 -0.30 4.89
C ALA A 96 -6.36 0.98 5.39
N VAL A 97 -6.31 1.15 6.71
CA VAL A 97 -5.54 2.21 7.36
C VAL A 97 -4.38 1.59 8.11
N THR A 98 -3.17 1.76 7.58
CA THR A 98 -1.95 1.19 8.14
C THR A 98 -1.17 2.27 8.90
N THR A 99 -0.77 2.00 10.13
CA THR A 99 0.06 2.87 10.95
C THR A 99 1.36 2.18 11.32
N TYR A 100 2.48 2.86 11.08
CA TYR A 100 3.81 2.40 11.47
C TYR A 100 4.21 2.98 12.83
N ILE A 101 4.30 2.15 13.86
CA ILE A 101 4.68 2.54 15.22
C ILE A 101 6.17 2.24 15.44
N PRO A 102 7.06 3.26 15.43
CA PRO A 102 8.49 3.04 15.64
C PRO A 102 8.76 2.56 17.07
N ARG A 103 9.52 1.47 17.22
CA ARG A 103 9.98 0.97 18.53
C ARG A 103 11.47 1.17 18.75
N SER A 104 12.24 1.19 17.66
CA SER A 104 13.67 1.53 17.66
C SER A 104 14.10 1.99 16.27
N ALA A 105 15.40 2.27 16.10
CA ALA A 105 15.97 2.58 14.79
C ALA A 105 15.88 1.41 13.78
N THR A 106 15.55 0.19 14.20
CA THR A 106 15.50 -1.00 13.35
C THR A 106 14.25 -1.87 13.58
N HIS A 107 13.31 -1.41 14.41
CA HIS A 107 12.10 -2.14 14.75
C HIS A 107 10.87 -1.25 14.69
N THR A 108 9.83 -1.73 14.00
CA THR A 108 8.57 -1.05 13.81
C THR A 108 7.44 -2.06 14.00
N THR A 109 6.40 -1.68 14.75
CA THR A 109 5.14 -2.43 14.80
C THR A 109 4.23 -1.86 13.71
N VAL A 110 3.75 -2.72 12.81
CA VAL A 110 2.76 -2.36 11.79
C VAL A 110 1.37 -2.72 12.32
N VAL A 111 0.44 -1.77 12.30
CA VAL A 111 -0.96 -1.99 12.67
C VAL A 111 -1.83 -1.57 11.48
N THR A 112 -2.59 -2.51 10.93
CA THR A 112 -3.54 -2.23 9.85
C THR A 112 -4.95 -2.44 10.36
N ASN A 113 -5.78 -1.40 10.23
CA ASN A 113 -7.21 -1.47 10.50
C ASN A 113 -7.94 -1.57 9.17
N TYR A 114 -8.79 -2.58 9.02
CA TYR A 114 -9.67 -2.73 7.87
C TYR A 114 -11.05 -2.19 8.22
N LEU A 115 -11.52 -1.22 7.45
CA LEU A 115 -12.80 -0.55 7.63
C LEU A 115 -13.73 -1.00 6.51
N PHE A 116 -14.91 -1.49 6.89
CA PHE A 116 -15.96 -1.94 5.98
C PHE A 116 -17.20 -1.05 6.16
N PRO A 117 -18.11 -0.98 5.17
CA PRO A 117 -19.40 -0.31 5.35
C PRO A 117 -20.14 -0.80 6.59
N ALA A 118 -20.82 0.11 7.29
CA ALA A 118 -21.44 -0.19 8.59
C ALA A 118 -22.46 -1.35 8.52
N GLU A 119 -23.16 -1.48 7.39
CA GLU A 119 -24.11 -2.55 7.09
C GLU A 119 -23.47 -3.95 7.05
N VAL A 120 -22.16 -4.06 6.83
CA VAL A 120 -21.44 -5.34 6.98
C VAL A 120 -21.48 -5.84 8.44
N ALA A 121 -21.49 -4.93 9.42
CA ALA A 121 -21.60 -5.29 10.83
C ALA A 121 -22.97 -5.89 11.19
N ASP A 122 -24.02 -5.49 10.45
CA ASP A 122 -25.39 -5.98 10.62
C ASP A 122 -25.68 -7.26 9.82
N ASN A 123 -24.75 -7.68 8.94
CA ASN A 123 -24.88 -8.84 8.05
C ASN A 123 -23.85 -9.93 8.39
N PRO A 124 -24.09 -10.77 9.43
CA PRO A 124 -23.12 -11.73 9.93
C PRO A 124 -22.67 -12.89 9.01
N PRO A 125 -23.35 -13.28 7.90
CA PRO A 125 -22.85 -14.33 7.01
C PRO A 125 -21.82 -13.86 5.96
N VAL A 126 -21.43 -12.58 5.95
CA VAL A 126 -20.40 -12.08 5.00
C VAL A 126 -19.02 -12.53 5.44
N ASP A 127 -18.35 -13.35 4.62
CA ASP A 127 -16.99 -13.82 4.88
C ASP A 127 -15.96 -12.75 4.45
N LEU A 128 -15.29 -12.13 5.42
CA LEU A 128 -14.21 -11.15 5.19
C LEU A 128 -12.85 -11.81 4.96
N GLY A 129 -12.76 -13.14 5.18
CA GLY A 129 -11.52 -13.91 5.15
C GLY A 129 -10.70 -13.74 3.88
N PRO A 130 -11.30 -13.80 2.66
CA PRO A 130 -10.53 -13.71 1.43
C PRO A 130 -9.92 -12.31 1.22
N THR A 131 -10.67 -11.24 1.47
CA THR A 131 -10.16 -9.86 1.44
C THR A 131 -9.01 -9.66 2.43
N LEU A 132 -9.21 -10.06 3.70
CA LEU A 132 -8.20 -9.89 4.75
C LEU A 132 -6.94 -10.71 4.47
N SER A 133 -7.10 -11.94 3.98
CA SER A 133 -5.97 -12.83 3.67
C SER A 133 -5.15 -12.32 2.48
N PHE A 134 -5.80 -11.73 1.48
CA PHE A 134 -5.12 -11.12 0.35
C PHE A 134 -4.25 -9.94 0.81
N ASN A 135 -4.84 -9.03 1.59
CA ASN A 135 -4.12 -7.86 2.09
C ASN A 135 -2.98 -8.26 3.05
N ASP A 136 -3.18 -9.30 3.89
CA ASP A 136 -2.12 -9.84 4.75
C ASP A 136 -0.98 -10.49 3.94
N LEU A 137 -1.28 -11.15 2.81
CA LEU A 137 -0.25 -11.66 1.91
C LEU A 137 0.62 -10.52 1.36
N VAL A 138 0.00 -9.48 0.81
CA VAL A 138 0.72 -8.31 0.25
C VAL A 138 1.57 -7.63 1.32
N ASN A 139 0.99 -7.36 2.50
CA ASN A 139 1.72 -6.80 3.64
C ASN A 139 2.94 -7.64 4.04
N LYS A 140 2.83 -8.97 4.07
CA LYS A 140 3.95 -9.87 4.38
C LYS A 140 5.04 -9.84 3.32
N GLN A 141 4.66 -9.74 2.05
CA GLN A 141 5.61 -9.60 0.94
C GLN A 141 6.42 -8.29 1.08
N ASP A 142 5.76 -7.16 1.36
CA ASP A 142 6.41 -5.86 1.61
C ASP A 142 7.32 -5.88 2.83
N ILE A 143 6.84 -6.42 3.96
CA ILE A 143 7.64 -6.57 5.19
C ILE A 143 8.93 -7.35 4.88
N ALA A 144 8.84 -8.44 4.13
CA ALA A 144 10.01 -9.26 3.80
C ALA A 144 11.04 -8.48 2.96
N VAL A 145 10.61 -7.62 2.03
CA VAL A 145 11.49 -6.76 1.25
C VAL A 145 12.10 -5.67 2.13
N SER A 146 11.29 -5.00 2.94
CA SER A 146 11.74 -3.96 3.87
C SER A 146 12.77 -4.47 4.88
N GLU A 147 12.63 -5.70 5.37
CA GLU A 147 13.63 -6.33 6.22
C GLU A 147 14.96 -6.62 5.49
N ARG A 148 14.89 -6.99 4.20
CA ARG A 148 16.10 -7.17 3.36
C ARG A 148 16.79 -5.83 3.15
N VAL A 149 16.04 -4.77 2.85
CA VAL A 149 16.57 -3.40 2.72
C VAL A 149 17.22 -2.96 4.03
N GLN A 150 16.56 -3.13 5.18
CA GLN A 150 17.13 -2.78 6.49
C GLN A 150 18.47 -3.48 6.75
N ARG A 151 18.61 -4.76 6.38
CA ARG A 151 19.88 -5.48 6.49
C ARG A 151 20.93 -4.93 5.54
N GLY A 152 20.55 -4.62 4.31
CA GLY A 152 21.43 -4.06 3.28
C GLY A 152 22.02 -2.71 3.68
N VAL A 153 21.18 -1.78 4.14
CA VAL A 153 21.61 -0.42 4.53
C VAL A 153 22.44 -0.38 5.81
N ALA A 154 22.42 -1.45 6.61
CA ALA A 154 23.28 -1.58 7.79
C ALA A 154 24.71 -2.02 7.44
N SER A 155 24.98 -2.42 6.19
CA SER A 155 26.32 -2.81 5.74
C SER A 155 27.28 -1.62 5.73
N GLN A 156 28.52 -1.82 6.19
CA GLN A 156 29.58 -0.81 6.09
C GLN A 156 29.96 -0.46 4.64
N SER A 157 29.66 -1.34 3.68
CA SER A 157 29.88 -1.10 2.26
C SER A 157 28.77 -0.27 1.62
N PHE A 158 27.63 -0.09 2.31
CA PHE A 158 26.55 0.75 1.82
C PHE A 158 26.89 2.22 2.07
N THR A 159 26.98 3.01 1.01
CA THR A 159 27.33 4.43 1.08
C THR A 159 26.12 5.34 0.88
N GLN A 160 25.26 5.02 -0.09
CA GLN A 160 24.05 5.78 -0.40
C GLN A 160 23.06 4.96 -1.25
N ALA A 161 21.79 5.36 -1.21
CA ALA A 161 20.76 4.92 -2.15
C ALA A 161 20.66 5.87 -3.35
N TYR A 162 20.17 5.37 -4.47
CA TYR A 162 19.81 6.16 -5.64
C TYR A 162 18.35 5.93 -5.93
N HIS A 163 17.62 7.01 -6.19
CA HIS A 163 16.23 6.94 -6.59
C HIS A 163 16.09 7.25 -8.08
N THR A 164 15.20 6.51 -8.72
CA THR A 164 14.74 6.76 -10.09
C THR A 164 13.58 7.76 -10.09
N GLU A 165 13.20 8.24 -11.27
CA GLU A 165 12.00 9.10 -11.44
C GLU A 165 10.71 8.40 -10.99
N MET A 166 10.66 7.06 -11.04
CA MET A 166 9.51 6.28 -10.57
C MET A 166 9.35 6.33 -9.04
N GLU A 167 10.43 6.60 -8.31
CA GLU A 167 10.44 6.69 -6.84
C GLU A 167 10.27 8.13 -6.34
N LYS A 168 9.73 9.04 -7.17
CA LYS A 168 9.60 10.47 -6.84
C LYS A 168 8.89 10.76 -5.51
N TYR A 169 7.95 9.92 -5.08
CA TYR A 169 7.26 10.12 -3.80
C TYR A 169 8.11 9.69 -2.61
N ALA A 170 8.87 8.59 -2.73
CA ALA A 170 9.89 8.22 -1.74
C ALA A 170 10.95 9.33 -1.61
N GLN A 171 11.43 9.87 -2.75
CA GLN A 171 12.35 11.02 -2.74
C GLN A 171 11.76 12.24 -2.04
N ARG A 172 10.47 12.55 -2.29
CA ARG A 172 9.77 13.67 -1.65
C ARG A 172 9.70 13.46 -0.14
N PHE A 173 9.38 12.25 0.31
CA PHE A 173 9.38 11.89 1.72
C PHE A 173 10.76 12.12 2.37
N VAL A 174 11.83 11.60 1.76
CA VAL A 174 13.20 11.76 2.29
C VAL A 174 13.57 13.25 2.41
N LYS A 175 13.24 14.06 1.40
CA LYS A 175 13.47 15.52 1.43
C LYS A 175 12.70 16.19 2.56
N GLN A 176 11.40 15.91 2.68
CA GLN A 176 10.55 16.48 3.72
C GLN A 176 11.04 16.10 5.12
N TYR A 177 11.30 14.82 5.36
CA TYR A 177 11.76 14.34 6.67
C TYR A 177 13.09 14.96 7.09
N ARG A 178 14.04 15.12 6.15
CA ARG A 178 15.32 15.79 6.43
C ARG A 178 15.15 17.26 6.76
N GLN A 179 14.25 17.96 6.08
CA GLN A 179 13.96 19.37 6.39
C GLN A 179 13.38 19.51 7.79
N ASP A 180 12.40 18.67 8.15
CA ASP A 180 11.72 18.73 9.45
C ASP A 180 12.62 18.30 10.62
N THR A 181 13.63 17.46 10.38
CA THR A 181 14.56 17.00 11.42
C THR A 181 15.84 17.81 11.52
N GLN A 182 16.13 18.68 10.55
CA GLN A 182 17.23 19.64 10.63
C GLN A 182 16.91 20.87 11.47
N THR A 183 15.63 21.15 11.70
CA THR A 183 15.13 22.27 12.52
C THR A 183 14.97 21.93 14.00
N ALA A 184 15.51 20.80 14.46
CA ALA A 184 15.53 20.37 15.85
C ALA A 184 16.91 20.54 16.51
#